data_AF-K2F688-F1
#
_entry.id   AF-K2F688-F1
#
_cell.length_a   1.000
_cell.length_b   1.000
_cell.length_c   1.000
_cell.angle_alpha   90.00
_cell.angle_beta   90.00
_cell.angle_gamma   90.00
#
_symmetry.space_group_name_H-M   'P 1'
#
loop_
_entity.id
_entity.type
_entity.pdbx_description
1 polymer ?
#
loop_
_entity_poly.entity_id
_entity_poly.type
_entity_poly.pdbx_seq_one_letter_code
_entity_poly.pdbx_strand_id
1 'polypeptide(L)'
;MILIVFILIILFILFLIFANMKEFNLLKIYLVIISIVGLIWTVIGYGNLAYQSIKYKLITADEYLIWSYENYQVTQCSDPNYNPSGIKSVPTTSTWTTPRTPEEIEKCKNEAKTNILARRDFEYKDRMISSSIWWTIFLILFITHFPVFLRRYKEDKV
;
A
#
# COMPACT_ATOMS: atom_id res chain seq x y z
N MET A 1 -0.65 -16.69 8.55
CA MET A 1 -1.79 -17.53 8.97
C MET A 1 -3.09 -17.12 8.27
N ILE A 2 -3.52 -15.85 8.33
CA ILE A 2 -4.76 -15.37 7.68
C ILE A 2 -4.76 -15.60 6.14
N LEU A 3 -3.63 -15.37 5.47
CA LEU A 3 -3.50 -15.58 4.02
C LEU A 3 -3.78 -17.05 3.60
N ILE A 4 -3.29 -18.02 4.39
CA ILE A 4 -3.47 -19.45 4.10
C ILE A 4 -4.94 -19.85 4.27
N VAL A 5 -5.62 -19.34 5.30
CA VAL A 5 -7.04 -19.56 5.52
C VAL A 5 -7.87 -19.02 4.35
N PHE A 6 -7.55 -17.82 3.85
CA PHE A 6 -8.21 -17.26 2.67
C PHE A 6 -7.98 -18.10 1.42
N ILE A 7 -6.76 -18.56 1.18
CA ILE A 7 -6.44 -19.44 0.02
C ILE A 7 -7.24 -20.75 0.10
N LEU A 8 -7.33 -21.36 1.29
CA LEU A 8 -8.09 -22.60 1.48
C LEU A 8 -9.60 -22.41 1.26
N ILE A 9 -10.17 -21.29 1.73
CA ILE A 9 -11.57 -20.94 1.47
C ILE A 9 -11.81 -20.77 -0.04
N ILE A 10 -10.91 -20.08 -0.74
CA ILE A 10 -11.00 -19.88 -2.19
C ILE A 10 -10.93 -21.22 -2.94
N LEU A 11 -9.98 -22.08 -2.58
CA LEU A 11 -9.84 -23.42 -3.18
C LEU A 11 -11.06 -24.29 -2.92
N PHE A 12 -11.65 -24.21 -1.72
CA PHE A 12 -12.87 -24.93 -1.38
C PHE A 12 -14.07 -24.43 -2.20
N ILE A 13 -14.24 -23.11 -2.35
CA ILE A 13 -15.31 -22.53 -3.18
C ILE A 13 -15.12 -22.93 -4.65
N LEU A 14 -13.89 -22.86 -5.17
CA LEU A 14 -13.56 -23.30 -6.54
C LEU A 14 -13.91 -24.78 -6.72
N PHE A 15 -13.51 -25.63 -5.78
CA PHE A 15 -13.81 -27.07 -5.81
C PHE A 15 -15.33 -27.32 -5.84
N LEU A 16 -16.11 -26.65 -5.00
CA LEU A 16 -17.58 -26.77 -4.99
C LEU A 16 -18.22 -26.32 -6.30
N ILE A 17 -17.68 -25.27 -6.94
CA ILE A 17 -18.17 -24.80 -8.24
C ILE A 17 -17.87 -25.83 -9.32
N PHE A 18 -16.63 -26.31 -9.42
CA PHE A 18 -16.22 -27.29 -10.41
C PHE A 18 -16.95 -28.63 -10.24
N ALA A 19 -17.15 -29.09 -9.00
CA ALA A 19 -17.86 -30.34 -8.71
C ALA A 19 -19.34 -30.31 -9.13
N ASN A 20 -19.94 -29.13 -9.25
CA ASN A 20 -21.36 -28.95 -9.59
C ASN A 20 -21.60 -28.54 -11.05
N MET A 21 -20.57 -28.35 -11.88
CA MET A 21 -20.76 -28.00 -13.29
C MET A 21 -21.04 -29.25 -14.13
N LYS A 22 -22.24 -29.34 -14.71
CA LYS A 22 -22.68 -30.45 -15.57
C LYS A 22 -21.94 -30.52 -16.92
N GLU A 23 -21.60 -29.37 -17.49
CA GLU A 23 -20.90 -29.28 -18.78
C GLU A 23 -19.77 -28.24 -18.76
N PHE A 24 -18.61 -28.61 -19.29
CA PHE A 24 -17.44 -27.73 -19.44
C PHE A 24 -17.64 -26.77 -20.62
N ASN A 25 -18.14 -25.56 -20.34
CA ASN A 25 -18.20 -24.47 -21.31
C ASN A 25 -17.14 -23.41 -21.00
N LEU A 26 -16.25 -23.11 -21.96
CA LEU A 26 -15.17 -22.13 -21.83
C LEU A 26 -15.66 -20.76 -21.32
N LEU A 27 -16.84 -20.33 -21.76
CA LEU A 27 -17.43 -19.06 -21.33
C LEU A 27 -17.83 -19.07 -19.86
N LYS A 28 -18.35 -20.21 -19.35
CA LYS A 28 -18.71 -20.36 -17.94
C LYS A 28 -17.47 -20.37 -17.06
N ILE A 29 -16.42 -21.07 -17.49
CA ILE A 29 -15.11 -21.10 -16.81
C ILE A 29 -14.53 -19.68 -16.73
N TYR A 30 -14.52 -18.94 -17.85
CA TYR A 30 -14.09 -17.55 -17.88
C TYR A 30 -14.86 -16.68 -16.86
N LEU A 31 -16.20 -16.77 -16.87
CA LEU A 31 -17.06 -15.99 -15.97
C LEU A 31 -16.83 -16.33 -14.50
N VAL A 32 -16.60 -17.60 -14.16
CA VAL A 32 -16.24 -18.04 -12.81
C VAL A 32 -14.91 -17.43 -12.39
N ILE A 33 -13.87 -17.60 -13.22
CA ILE A 33 -12.51 -17.14 -12.90
C ILE A 33 -12.51 -15.63 -12.69
N ILE A 34 -13.09 -14.86 -13.62
CA ILE A 34 -13.06 -13.40 -13.53
C ILE A 34 -13.90 -12.87 -12.35
N SER A 35 -15.00 -13.54 -12.00
CA SER A 35 -15.78 -13.19 -10.80
C SER A 35 -14.98 -13.46 -9.52
N ILE A 36 -14.27 -14.58 -9.44
CA ILE A 36 -13.45 -14.93 -8.27
C ILE A 36 -12.27 -13.97 -8.14
N VAL A 37 -11.55 -13.72 -9.25
CA VAL A 37 -10.47 -12.74 -9.30
C VAL A 37 -10.98 -11.36 -8.87
N GLY A 38 -12.11 -10.91 -9.44
CA GLY A 38 -12.75 -9.65 -9.05
C GLY A 38 -13.03 -9.58 -7.56
N LEU A 39 -13.70 -10.59 -6.99
CA LEU A 39 -14.03 -10.64 -5.57
C LEU A 39 -12.79 -10.59 -4.67
N ILE A 40 -11.78 -11.41 -4.97
CA ILE A 40 -10.55 -11.49 -4.18
C ILE A 40 -9.87 -10.12 -4.13
N TRP A 41 -9.67 -9.50 -5.28
CA TRP A 41 -8.99 -8.21 -5.36
C TRP A 41 -9.81 -7.07 -4.77
N THR A 42 -11.14 -7.11 -4.86
CA THR A 42 -12.01 -6.17 -4.13
C THR A 42 -11.82 -6.31 -2.62
N VAL A 43 -11.78 -7.53 -2.09
CA VAL A 43 -11.58 -7.75 -0.64
C VAL A 43 -10.18 -7.29 -0.20
N ILE A 44 -9.14 -7.64 -0.96
CA ILE A 44 -7.76 -7.20 -0.68
C ILE A 44 -7.64 -5.68 -0.77
N GLY A 45 -8.19 -5.07 -1.81
CA GLY A 45 -8.17 -3.62 -2.02
C GLY A 45 -8.85 -2.87 -0.88
N TYR A 46 -10.02 -3.35 -0.45
CA TYR A 46 -10.74 -2.77 0.69
C TYR A 46 -9.96 -2.94 2.00
N GLY A 47 -9.41 -4.13 2.24
CA GLY A 47 -8.58 -4.41 3.42
C GLY A 47 -7.35 -3.51 3.49
N ASN A 48 -6.69 -3.25 2.35
CA ASN A 48 -5.57 -2.32 2.28
C ASN A 48 -5.99 -0.86 2.57
N LEU A 49 -7.12 -0.41 2.02
CA LEU A 49 -7.66 0.93 2.32
C LEU A 49 -7.95 1.08 3.82
N ALA A 50 -8.61 0.10 4.43
CA ALA A 50 -8.89 0.11 5.85
C ALA A 50 -7.61 0.10 6.69
N TYR A 51 -6.67 -0.79 6.38
CA TYR A 51 -5.40 -0.92 7.09
C TYR A 51 -4.59 0.38 7.06
N GLN A 52 -4.41 0.99 5.89
CA GLN A 52 -3.63 2.21 5.74
C GLN A 52 -4.32 3.39 6.45
N SER A 53 -5.66 3.48 6.39
CA SER A 53 -6.44 4.51 7.09
C SER A 53 -6.29 4.39 8.61
N ILE A 54 -6.39 3.17 9.13
CA ILE A 54 -6.23 2.88 10.57
C ILE A 54 -4.79 3.19 10.99
N LYS A 55 -3.80 2.70 10.25
CA LYS A 55 -2.37 2.94 10.54
C LYS A 55 -2.07 4.44 10.62
N TYR A 56 -2.54 5.22 9.65
CA TYR A 56 -2.28 6.66 9.61
C TYR A 56 -2.99 7.42 10.74
N LYS A 57 -4.17 6.95 11.19
CA LYS A 57 -4.88 7.55 12.33
C LYS A 57 -4.31 7.16 13.69
N LEU A 58 -3.85 5.90 13.84
CA LEU A 58 -3.36 5.39 15.12
C LEU A 58 -1.94 5.85 15.44
N ILE A 59 -1.05 5.92 14.45
CA ILE A 59 0.34 6.33 14.68
C ILE A 59 0.41 7.86 14.64
N THR A 60 0.69 8.51 15.76
CA THR A 60 0.83 9.98 15.80
C THR A 60 2.07 10.47 15.05
N ALA A 61 2.17 11.77 14.78
CA ALA A 61 3.34 12.35 14.13
C ALA A 61 4.61 12.13 14.97
N ASP A 62 4.52 12.30 16.28
CA ASP A 62 5.65 12.13 17.19
C ASP A 62 6.10 10.67 17.31
N GLU A 63 5.15 9.74 17.47
CA GLU A 63 5.47 8.30 17.46
C GLU A 63 6.10 7.89 16.13
N TYR A 64 5.63 8.45 15.01
CA TYR A 64 6.23 8.19 13.71
C TYR A 64 7.66 8.73 13.64
N LEU A 65 7.91 9.95 14.12
CA LEU A 65 9.26 10.52 14.12
C LEU A 65 10.24 9.71 14.98
N ILE A 66 9.77 9.10 16.07
CA ILE A 66 10.60 8.27 16.95
C ILE A 66 10.94 6.92 16.31
N TRP A 67 9.91 6.22 15.80
CA TRP A 67 10.02 4.83 15.34
C TRP A 67 10.27 4.68 13.84
N SER A 68 10.17 5.76 13.07
CA SER A 68 10.50 5.75 11.65
C SER A 68 11.98 5.50 11.45
N TYR A 69 12.30 4.65 10.48
CA TYR A 69 13.68 4.46 10.02
C TYR A 69 14.35 5.80 9.68
N GLU A 70 13.57 6.78 9.23
CA GLU A 70 14.03 8.09 8.77
C GLU A 70 14.49 9.03 9.89
N ASN A 71 14.29 8.65 11.16
CA ASN A 71 14.77 9.39 12.33
C ASN A 71 16.31 9.58 12.30
N TYR A 72 17.05 8.74 11.56
CA TYR A 72 18.48 8.96 11.35
C TYR A 72 18.77 10.34 10.73
N GLN A 73 17.88 10.89 9.90
CA GLN A 73 18.07 12.20 9.27
C GLN A 73 18.04 13.33 10.29
N VAL A 74 17.14 13.21 11.29
CA VAL A 74 17.06 14.16 12.41
C VAL A 74 18.28 14.01 13.32
N THR A 75 18.71 12.77 13.56
CA THR A 75 19.87 12.47 14.40
C THR A 75 21.17 13.00 13.79
N GLN A 76 21.35 12.84 12.47
CA GLN A 76 22.50 13.34 11.73
C GLN A 76 22.61 14.87 11.76
N CYS A 77 21.50 15.60 11.79
CA CYS A 77 21.52 17.05 11.99
C CYS A 77 22.11 17.49 13.34
N SER A 78 22.24 16.59 14.32
CA SER A 78 22.88 16.91 15.61
C SER A 78 24.41 16.94 15.53
N ASP A 79 25.01 16.38 14.48
CA ASP A 79 26.45 16.47 14.27
C ASP A 79 26.78 17.83 13.65
N PRO A 80 27.56 18.70 14.33
CA PRO A 80 27.91 20.02 13.83
C PRO A 80 28.75 19.98 12.54
N ASN A 81 29.30 18.82 12.17
CA ASN A 81 30.08 18.61 10.94
C ASN A 81 29.28 17.95 9.81
N TYR A 82 28.03 17.55 10.06
CA TYR A 82 27.20 16.86 9.06
C TYR A 82 26.61 17.85 8.04
N ASN A 83 26.88 17.60 6.75
CA ASN A 83 26.31 18.37 5.64
C ASN A 83 25.28 17.51 4.87
N PRO A 84 23.95 17.79 5.02
CA PRO A 84 22.90 17.08 4.29
C PRO A 84 22.89 17.41 2.80
N SER A 85 23.48 18.55 2.42
CA SER A 85 23.74 18.88 1.03
C SER A 85 24.98 18.10 0.60
N GLY A 86 24.77 16.96 -0.06
CA GLY A 86 25.80 16.38 -0.92
C GLY A 86 26.12 17.33 -2.08
N ILE A 87 26.76 18.47 -1.79
CA ILE A 87 27.43 19.28 -2.79
C ILE A 87 28.63 18.44 -3.23
N LYS A 88 28.41 17.61 -4.25
CA LYS A 88 29.47 17.34 -5.22
C LYS A 88 29.99 18.71 -5.67
N SER A 89 31.30 18.90 -5.58
CA SER A 89 32.08 20.12 -5.87
C SER A 89 32.22 21.14 -4.73
N VAL A 90 33.05 20.80 -3.77
CA VAL A 90 34.03 21.78 -3.30
C VAL A 90 35.37 21.33 -3.91
N PRO A 91 36.02 22.14 -4.77
CA PRO A 91 37.34 21.80 -5.27
C PRO A 91 38.27 21.64 -4.06
N THR A 92 39.13 20.63 -4.14
CA THR A 92 40.04 20.15 -3.10
C THR A 92 41.03 21.21 -2.62
N THR A 93 40.57 22.26 -1.92
CA THR A 93 41.43 23.30 -1.31
C THR A 93 40.71 24.21 -0.29
N SER A 94 39.54 23.84 0.27
CA SER A 94 38.98 24.63 1.39
C SER A 94 38.75 23.81 2.64
N THR A 95 39.46 24.21 3.67
CA THR A 95 39.27 23.93 5.09
C THR A 95 37.83 24.24 5.46
N TRP A 96 36.98 23.23 5.59
CA TRP A 96 35.69 23.38 6.24
C TRP A 96 35.92 23.27 7.74
N THR A 97 35.81 24.36 8.48
CA THR A 97 35.82 24.28 9.96
C THR A 97 35.19 25.51 10.60
N THR A 98 33.99 25.88 10.16
CA THR A 98 33.07 26.56 11.07
C THR A 98 32.01 25.54 11.45
N PRO A 99 32.03 24.98 12.68
CA PRO A 99 30.96 24.12 13.15
C PRO A 99 29.64 24.90 13.08
N ARG A 100 28.55 24.21 12.70
CA ARG A 100 27.23 24.84 12.62
C ARG A 100 26.86 25.53 13.93
N THR A 101 26.22 26.68 13.82
CA THR A 101 25.66 27.36 15.00
C THR A 101 24.50 26.53 15.57
N PRO A 102 24.15 26.72 16.86
CA PRO A 102 22.98 26.07 17.45
C PRO A 102 21.68 26.31 16.65
N GLU A 103 21.53 27.51 16.08
CA GLU A 103 20.38 27.90 15.25
C GLU A 103 20.33 27.10 13.93
N GLU A 104 21.47 26.86 13.29
CA GLU A 104 21.57 26.06 12.07
C GLU A 104 21.30 24.57 12.32
N ILE A 105 21.74 24.06 13.47
CA ILE A 105 21.44 22.69 13.91
C ILE A 105 19.94 22.52 14.16
N GLU A 106 19.31 23.47 14.84
CA GLU A 106 17.87 23.43 15.10
C GLU A 106 17.05 23.55 13.81
N LYS A 107 17.45 24.45 12.91
CA LYS A 107 16.83 24.57 11.58
C LYS A 107 16.92 23.26 10.79
N CYS A 108 18.09 22.62 10.74
CA CYS A 108 18.28 21.32 10.08
C CYS A 108 17.33 20.25 10.66
N LYS A 109 17.23 20.16 12.00
CA LYS A 109 16.34 19.21 12.67
C LYS A 109 14.88 19.45 12.31
N ASN A 110 14.44 20.71 12.30
CA ASN A 110 13.06 21.07 12.01
C ASN A 110 12.71 20.82 10.53
N GLU A 111 13.61 21.14 9.60
CA GLU A 111 13.44 20.81 8.18
C GLU A 111 13.39 19.28 7.96
N ALA A 112 14.28 18.51 8.60
CA ALA A 112 14.27 17.05 8.51
C ALA A 112 12.96 16.46 9.04
N LYS A 113 12.48 16.88 10.22
CA LYS A 113 11.18 16.46 10.76
C LYS A 113 10.03 16.79 9.82
N THR A 114 10.02 18.01 9.27
CA THR A 114 8.98 18.46 8.33
C THR A 114 8.98 17.60 7.07
N ASN A 115 10.15 17.30 6.51
CA ASN A 115 10.29 16.46 5.33
C ASN A 115 9.83 15.02 5.57
N ILE A 116 10.17 14.44 6.74
CA ILE A 116 9.73 13.09 7.13
C ILE A 116 8.20 13.02 7.21
N LEU A 117 7.57 14.02 7.85
CA LEU A 117 6.11 14.08 7.97
C LEU A 117 5.44 14.34 6.61
N ALA A 118 5.99 15.24 5.79
CA ALA A 118 5.48 15.48 4.44
C ALA A 118 5.55 14.23 3.56
N ARG A 119 6.64 13.44 3.66
CA ARG A 119 6.75 12.16 2.96
C ARG A 119 5.73 11.15 3.46
N ARG A 120 5.53 11.03 4.78
CA ARG A 120 4.50 10.16 5.35
C ARG A 120 3.12 10.48 4.77
N ASP A 121 2.76 11.75 4.70
CA ASP A 121 1.48 12.21 4.16
C ASP A 121 1.35 11.89 2.67
N PHE A 122 2.43 12.11 1.92
CA PHE A 122 2.50 11.76 0.50
C PHE A 122 2.30 10.25 0.29
N GLU A 123 3.06 9.41 1.00
CA GLU A 123 2.96 7.95 0.89
C GLU A 123 1.57 7.42 1.27
N TYR A 124 0.96 8.01 2.30
CA TYR A 124 -0.41 7.67 2.67
C TYR A 124 -1.37 7.97 1.53
N LYS A 125 -1.31 9.18 0.95
CA LYS A 125 -2.18 9.60 -0.16
C LYS A 125 -1.96 8.75 -1.41
N ASP A 126 -0.71 8.48 -1.77
CA ASP A 126 -0.37 7.64 -2.92
C ASP A 126 -0.95 6.22 -2.77
N ARG A 127 -0.76 5.60 -1.59
CA ARG A 127 -1.34 4.29 -1.29
C ARG A 127 -2.86 4.28 -1.30
N MET A 128 -3.49 5.34 -0.77
CA MET A 128 -4.95 5.50 -0.81
C MET A 128 -5.47 5.56 -2.24
N ILE A 129 -4.85 6.39 -3.09
CA ILE A 129 -5.24 6.57 -4.49
C ILE A 129 -5.08 5.24 -5.25
N SER A 130 -3.90 4.64 -5.18
CA SER A 130 -3.61 3.37 -5.85
C SER A 130 -4.58 2.26 -5.42
N SER A 131 -4.78 2.10 -4.10
CA SER A 131 -5.70 1.08 -3.58
C SER A 131 -7.16 1.34 -3.99
N SER A 132 -7.59 2.60 -4.04
CA SER A 132 -8.96 2.97 -4.46
C SER A 132 -9.20 2.69 -5.93
N ILE A 133 -8.23 2.98 -6.80
CA ILE A 133 -8.31 2.69 -8.23
C ILE A 133 -8.44 1.18 -8.45
N TRP A 134 -7.52 0.40 -7.86
CA TRP A 134 -7.54 -1.06 -8.00
C TRP A 134 -8.83 -1.67 -7.44
N TRP A 135 -9.24 -1.24 -6.25
CA TRP A 135 -10.49 -1.68 -5.65
C TRP A 135 -11.69 -1.44 -6.57
N THR A 136 -11.77 -0.24 -7.16
CA THR A 136 -12.86 0.14 -8.07
C THR A 136 -12.87 -0.71 -9.33
N ILE A 137 -11.71 -0.91 -9.97
CA ILE A 137 -11.60 -1.74 -11.19
C ILE A 137 -12.10 -3.17 -10.92
N PHE A 138 -11.62 -3.79 -9.84
CA PHE A 138 -11.99 -5.16 -9.53
C PHE A 138 -13.42 -5.30 -9.02
N LEU A 139 -13.95 -4.27 -8.35
CA LEU A 139 -15.35 -4.21 -7.96
C LEU A 139 -16.26 -4.15 -9.20
N ILE A 140 -15.90 -3.33 -10.20
CA ILE A 140 -16.64 -3.27 -11.47
C ILE A 140 -16.58 -4.64 -12.16
N LEU A 141 -15.41 -5.29 -12.24
CA LEU A 141 -15.29 -6.63 -12.80
C LEU A 141 -16.19 -7.63 -12.08
N PHE A 142 -16.19 -7.63 -10.74
CA PHE A 142 -17.05 -8.50 -9.96
C PHE A 142 -18.54 -8.25 -10.23
N ILE A 143 -18.99 -6.99 -10.12
CA ILE A 143 -20.41 -6.62 -10.28
C ILE A 143 -20.90 -6.88 -11.70
N THR A 144 -20.05 -6.76 -12.72
CA THR A 144 -20.45 -6.99 -14.12
C THR A 144 -20.48 -8.47 -14.50
N HIS A 145 -19.55 -9.29 -13.99
CA HIS A 145 -19.42 -10.69 -14.40
C HIS A 145 -20.17 -11.67 -13.50
N PHE A 146 -20.25 -11.39 -12.19
CA PHE A 146 -20.87 -12.29 -11.22
C PHE A 146 -22.38 -12.51 -11.45
N PRO A 147 -23.20 -11.49 -11.76
CA PRO A 147 -24.61 -11.70 -12.07
C PRO A 147 -24.82 -12.53 -13.33
N VAL A 148 -23.97 -12.34 -14.35
CA VAL A 148 -24.01 -13.10 -15.60
C VAL A 148 -23.66 -14.57 -15.35
N PHE A 149 -22.63 -14.81 -14.53
CA PHE A 149 -22.29 -16.15 -14.05
C PHE A 149 -23.47 -16.82 -13.33
N LEU A 150 -24.06 -16.13 -12.34
CA LEU A 150 -25.18 -16.67 -11.56
C LEU A 150 -26.39 -16.98 -12.43
N ARG A 151 -26.70 -16.14 -13.42
CA ARG A 151 -27.82 -16.39 -14.34
C ARG A 151 -27.61 -17.68 -15.13
N ARG A 152 -26.43 -17.84 -15.75
CA ARG A 152 -26.11 -19.05 -16.51
C ARG A 152 -26.02 -20.30 -15.65
N TYR A 153 -25.49 -20.19 -14.44
CA TYR A 153 -25.46 -21.32 -13.49
C TYR A 153 -26.85 -21.81 -13.11
N LYS A 154 -27.84 -20.90 -13.00
CA LYS A 154 -29.24 -21.27 -12.74
C LYS A 154 -29.88 -21.95 -13.94
N GLU A 155 -29.63 -21.45 -15.16
CA GLU A 155 -30.12 -22.05 -16.42
C GLU A 155 -29.68 -23.52 -16.55
N ASP A 156 -28.48 -23.88 -16.10
CA ASP A 156 -27.96 -25.27 -16.15
C ASP A 156 -28.58 -26.23 -15.12
N LYS A 157 -29.25 -25.70 -14.10
CA LYS A 157 -29.86 -26.48 -13.02
C LYS A 157 -31.34 -26.79 -13.24
N VAL A 158 -31.99 -26.08 -14.17
CA VAL A 158 -33.36 -26.33 -14.63
C VAL A 158 -33.32 -27.41 -15.70
#